data_AF-A0A396IIH8-F1
#
_entry.id   AF-A0A396IIH8-F1
#
_cell.length_a   1.000
_cell.length_b   1.000
_cell.length_c   1.000
_cell.angle_alpha   90.00
_cell.angle_beta   90.00
_cell.angle_gamma   90.00
#
_symmetry.space_group_name_H-M   'P 1'
#
loop_
_entity.id
_entity.type
_entity.pdbx_description
1 polymer ?
#
loop_
_entity_poly.entity_id
_entity_poly.type
_entity_poly.pdbx_seq_one_letter_code
_entity_poly.pdbx_strand_id
1 'polypeptide(L)'
;MVHLIVQLAWTCYNFYQSTPTKLAGENYYFRKDEDMNVGTSWNIQRPETIESLFYLWRFTRNKTYQEWGWNIFQAFEKNSRTETGYVGLRDEYFLMHYKNYGFPIVTCALRNITKPLLNTQVNTGDKDDMMQSFFLAETLKYLYLLFSPPSVISLDEWVFNTEAHPLRIVTRNSHEEGQSIDPEEKIPHHLHGRKEGRIDYK
;
A
#
# COMPACT_ATOMS: atom_id res chain seq x y z
N MET A 1 18.93 -15.52 -6.77
CA MET A 1 18.24 -14.22 -6.93
C MET A 1 16.99 -14.13 -6.05
N VAL A 2 16.03 -15.05 -6.17
CA VAL A 2 14.79 -15.04 -5.36
C VAL A 2 15.02 -15.08 -3.85
N HIS A 3 16.06 -15.76 -3.36
CA HIS A 3 16.34 -15.82 -1.92
C HIS A 3 16.56 -14.44 -1.29
N LEU A 4 17.29 -13.53 -1.96
CA LEU A 4 17.59 -12.20 -1.43
C LEU A 4 16.33 -11.35 -1.28
N ILE A 5 15.45 -11.35 -2.30
CA ILE A 5 14.20 -10.56 -2.27
C ILE A 5 13.24 -11.07 -1.19
N VAL A 6 13.24 -12.38 -0.92
CA VAL A 6 12.43 -12.96 0.16
C VAL A 6 12.94 -12.50 1.53
N GLN A 7 14.26 -12.47 1.74
CA GLN A 7 14.85 -11.96 2.98
C GLN A 7 14.58 -10.47 3.18
N LEU A 8 14.70 -9.66 2.12
CA LEU A 8 14.39 -8.24 2.18
C LEU A 8 12.91 -7.99 2.54
N ALA A 9 11.98 -8.71 1.91
CA ALA A 9 10.57 -8.57 2.24
C ALA A 9 10.22 -9.04 3.65
N TRP A 10 10.89 -10.09 4.15
CA TRP A 10 10.78 -10.49 5.55
C TRP A 10 11.22 -9.37 6.49
N THR A 11 12.35 -8.74 6.21
CA THR A 11 12.83 -7.58 6.97
C THR A 11 11.85 -6.41 6.92
N CYS A 12 11.34 -6.04 5.73
CA CYS A 12 10.33 -4.99 5.59
C CYS A 12 9.06 -5.32 6.37
N TYR A 13 8.59 -6.57 6.36
CA TYR A 13 7.42 -6.96 7.15
C TYR A 13 7.70 -6.89 8.66
N ASN A 14 8.91 -7.22 9.10
CA ASN A 14 9.31 -7.08 10.50
C ASN A 14 9.29 -5.62 10.99
N PHE A 15 9.44 -4.63 10.09
CA PHE A 15 9.30 -3.21 10.45
C PHE A 15 7.91 -2.95 11.02
N TYR A 16 6.87 -3.43 10.35
CA TYR A 16 5.50 -3.37 10.83
C TYR A 16 5.33 -4.15 12.14
N GLN A 17 5.96 -5.32 12.28
CA GLN A 17 5.79 -6.10 13.50
C GLN A 17 6.47 -5.50 14.73
N SER A 18 7.53 -4.73 14.55
CA SER A 18 8.30 -4.09 15.61
C SER A 18 7.56 -2.95 16.32
N THR A 19 6.55 -2.37 15.68
CA THR A 19 5.78 -1.25 16.25
C THR A 19 4.50 -1.73 16.93
N PRO A 20 3.99 -1.00 17.94
CA PRO A 20 2.71 -1.33 18.60
C PRO A 20 1.50 -1.19 17.69
N THR A 21 1.51 -0.21 16.78
CA THR A 21 0.42 0.08 15.83
C THR A 21 0.35 -0.94 14.70
N LYS A 22 1.42 -1.72 14.49
CA LYS A 22 1.58 -2.60 13.33
C LYS A 22 1.68 -1.84 12.01
N LEU A 23 2.14 -0.59 12.06
CA LEU A 23 2.52 0.23 10.91
C LEU A 23 4.02 0.52 10.98
N ALA A 24 4.70 0.62 9.84
CA ALA A 24 6.14 0.85 9.82
C ALA A 24 6.47 2.34 9.84
N GLY A 25 7.55 2.69 10.53
CA GLY A 25 8.14 4.02 10.48
C GLY A 25 8.90 4.26 9.20
N GLU A 26 9.46 5.44 9.07
CA GLU A 26 10.01 5.87 7.77
C GLU A 26 11.45 5.48 7.59
N ASN A 27 12.17 5.38 8.70
CA ASN A 27 13.55 4.95 8.69
C ASN A 27 13.83 4.10 9.91
N TYR A 28 14.67 3.10 9.68
CA TYR A 28 15.16 2.16 10.66
C TYR A 28 16.67 2.20 10.66
N TYR A 29 17.26 2.07 11.84
CA TYR A 29 18.69 2.01 12.03
C TYR A 29 19.10 0.60 12.45
N PHE A 30 20.17 0.12 11.84
CA PHE A 30 20.83 -1.13 12.18
C PHE A 30 22.21 -0.80 12.72
N ARG A 31 22.41 -1.00 14.02
CA ARG A 31 23.73 -0.88 14.64
C ARG A 31 24.33 -2.26 14.82
N LYS A 32 25.66 -2.34 14.78
CA LYS A 32 26.36 -3.58 15.02
C LYS A 32 26.08 -4.01 16.47
N ASP A 33 25.68 -5.27 16.65
CA ASP A 33 25.36 -5.89 17.95
C ASP A 33 24.10 -5.34 18.66
N GLU A 34 23.24 -4.60 17.95
CA GLU A 34 21.93 -4.18 18.44
C GLU A 34 20.80 -4.68 17.51
N ASP A 35 19.63 -4.89 18.09
CA ASP A 35 18.41 -5.10 17.32
C ASP A 35 18.00 -3.83 16.56
N MET A 36 17.11 -4.00 15.60
CA MET A 36 16.59 -2.92 14.77
C MET A 36 15.91 -1.84 15.62
N ASN A 37 16.30 -0.58 15.40
CA ASN A 37 15.72 0.58 16.06
C ASN A 37 14.95 1.45 15.06
N VAL A 38 13.77 1.95 15.45
CA VAL A 38 13.07 2.97 14.66
C VAL A 38 13.78 4.31 14.82
N GLY A 39 13.99 4.99 13.70
CA GLY A 39 14.49 6.36 13.67
C GLY A 39 13.36 7.36 13.81
N THR A 40 12.57 7.51 12.74
CA THR A 40 11.42 8.41 12.68
C THR A 40 10.15 7.57 12.68
N SER A 41 9.33 7.79 13.69
CA SER A 41 8.11 7.04 13.97
C SER A 41 6.86 7.70 13.35
N TRP A 42 6.98 8.45 12.26
CA TRP A 42 5.78 8.85 11.52
C TRP A 42 5.51 7.81 10.43
N ASN A 43 4.24 7.57 10.12
CA ASN A 43 3.80 6.73 9.02
C ASN A 43 2.91 7.56 8.10
N ILE A 44 3.36 7.80 6.86
CA ILE A 44 2.58 8.54 5.86
C ILE A 44 1.86 7.62 4.87
N GLN A 45 1.61 6.37 5.23
CA GLN A 45 0.83 5.40 4.44
C GLN A 45 1.49 4.93 3.13
N ARG A 46 2.81 4.83 3.13
CA ARG A 46 3.60 4.51 1.94
C ARG A 46 3.36 3.09 1.39
N PRO A 47 3.54 2.86 0.07
CA PRO A 47 3.16 1.61 -0.58
C PRO A 47 4.27 0.55 -0.69
N GLU A 48 5.54 0.89 -0.45
CA GLU A 48 6.71 0.13 -0.96
C GLU A 48 6.74 -1.33 -0.47
N THR A 49 6.31 -1.55 0.78
CA THR A 49 6.24 -2.91 1.33
C THR A 49 5.14 -3.73 0.66
N ILE A 50 3.94 -3.17 0.51
CA ILE A 50 2.81 -3.87 -0.12
C ILE A 50 3.08 -4.11 -1.61
N GLU A 51 3.71 -3.17 -2.31
CA GLU A 51 4.19 -3.33 -3.67
C GLU A 51 5.12 -4.55 -3.78
N SER A 52 6.11 -4.64 -2.89
CA SER A 52 7.05 -5.77 -2.86
C SER A 52 6.34 -7.10 -2.61
N LEU A 53 5.35 -7.13 -1.71
CA LEU A 53 4.53 -8.31 -1.44
C LEU A 53 3.71 -8.74 -2.66
N PHE A 54 3.17 -7.78 -3.41
CA PHE A 54 2.45 -8.03 -4.66
C PHE A 54 3.33 -8.75 -5.67
N TYR A 55 4.54 -8.23 -5.94
CA TYR A 55 5.46 -8.89 -6.88
C TYR A 55 5.86 -10.29 -6.39
N LEU A 56 6.23 -10.43 -5.12
CA LEU A 56 6.61 -11.72 -4.54
C LEU A 56 5.50 -12.76 -4.67
N TRP A 57 4.26 -12.38 -4.39
CA TRP A 57 3.11 -13.26 -4.54
C TRP A 57 2.87 -13.63 -6.02
N ARG A 58 3.01 -12.68 -6.96
CA ARG A 58 2.88 -12.96 -8.40
C ARG A 58 3.90 -13.98 -8.90
N PHE A 59 5.16 -13.89 -8.46
CA PHE A 59 6.23 -14.79 -8.89
C PHE A 59 6.24 -16.14 -8.16
N THR A 60 5.97 -16.15 -6.85
CA THR A 60 6.15 -17.35 -6.02
C THR A 60 4.85 -18.12 -5.75
N ARG A 61 3.69 -17.46 -5.89
CA ARG A 61 2.36 -17.97 -5.47
C ARG A 61 2.24 -18.32 -3.99
N ASN A 62 3.17 -17.89 -3.15
CA ASN A 62 3.11 -18.14 -1.73
C ASN A 62 2.06 -17.23 -1.06
N LYS A 63 1.07 -17.85 -0.41
CA LYS A 63 -0.04 -17.14 0.25
C LYS A 63 0.37 -16.36 1.49
N THR A 64 1.53 -16.65 2.08
CA THR A 64 2.06 -15.91 3.23
C THR A 64 2.14 -14.39 2.96
N TYR A 65 2.44 -13.98 1.73
CA TYR A 65 2.48 -12.55 1.37
C TYR A 65 1.11 -11.89 1.38
N GLN A 66 0.05 -12.65 1.08
CA GLN A 66 -1.33 -12.18 1.19
C GLN A 66 -1.74 -12.03 2.66
N GLU A 67 -1.32 -12.95 3.53
CA GLU A 67 -1.53 -12.86 4.98
C GLU A 67 -0.81 -11.63 5.57
N TRP A 68 0.43 -11.38 5.17
CA TRP A 68 1.16 -10.18 5.59
C TRP A 68 0.49 -8.90 5.10
N GLY A 69 0.07 -8.85 3.84
CA GLY A 69 -0.69 -7.72 3.29
C GLY A 69 -2.01 -7.49 4.03
N TRP A 70 -2.70 -8.57 4.41
CA TRP A 70 -3.93 -8.48 5.20
C TRP A 70 -3.68 -7.92 6.60
N ASN A 71 -2.63 -8.37 7.28
CA ASN A 71 -2.25 -7.86 8.60
C ASN A 71 -1.93 -6.35 8.56
N ILE A 72 -1.24 -5.90 7.51
CA ILE A 72 -0.94 -4.48 7.29
C ILE A 72 -2.24 -3.70 7.03
N PHE A 73 -3.15 -4.23 6.19
CA PHE A 73 -4.44 -3.59 5.94
C PHE A 73 -5.27 -3.45 7.21
N GLN A 74 -5.33 -4.49 8.05
CA GLN A 74 -6.00 -4.43 9.35
C GLN A 74 -5.37 -3.36 10.27
N ALA A 75 -4.06 -3.15 10.20
CA ALA A 75 -3.39 -2.09 10.94
C ALA A 75 -3.79 -0.69 10.44
N PHE A 76 -3.93 -0.49 9.13
CA PHE A 76 -4.46 0.75 8.57
C PHE A 76 -5.92 0.99 8.98
N GLU A 77 -6.78 -0.04 8.91
CA GLU A 77 -8.18 0.04 9.34
C GLU A 77 -8.30 0.41 10.82
N LYS A 78 -7.41 -0.13 11.66
CA LYS A 78 -7.44 0.12 13.09
C LYS A 78 -6.98 1.55 13.42
N ASN A 79 -5.82 1.97 12.91
CA ASN A 79 -5.13 3.16 13.40
C ASN A 79 -5.33 4.39 12.50
N SER A 80 -5.36 4.21 11.19
CA SER A 80 -5.39 5.31 10.20
C SER A 80 -6.80 5.68 9.75
N ARG A 81 -7.79 4.80 9.91
CA ARG A 81 -9.19 5.07 9.51
C ARG A 81 -9.79 6.21 10.34
N THR A 82 -10.52 7.09 9.67
CA THR A 82 -11.41 8.10 10.24
C THR A 82 -12.83 7.92 9.70
N GLU A 83 -13.77 8.74 10.16
CA GLU A 83 -15.15 8.71 9.65
C GLU A 83 -15.22 8.98 8.14
N THR A 84 -14.34 9.82 7.63
CA THR A 84 -14.38 10.34 6.25
C THR A 84 -13.26 9.81 5.35
N GLY A 85 -12.19 9.21 5.89
CA GLY A 85 -11.06 8.75 5.08
C GLY A 85 -9.98 8.04 5.88
N TYR A 86 -8.73 8.27 5.47
CA TYR A 86 -7.53 7.74 6.12
C TYR A 86 -6.54 8.86 6.38
N VAL A 87 -5.80 8.76 7.49
CA VAL A 87 -4.77 9.75 7.86
C VAL A 87 -3.46 9.08 8.26
N GLY A 88 -2.35 9.77 8.05
CA GLY A 88 -1.05 9.34 8.54
C GLY A 88 -0.93 9.47 10.05
N LEU A 89 0.08 8.83 10.61
CA LEU A 89 0.41 8.90 12.03
C LEU A 89 1.71 9.70 12.20
N ARG A 90 1.75 10.67 13.12
CA ARG A 90 2.96 11.43 13.48
C ARG A 90 3.85 10.68 14.46
N ASP A 91 3.25 9.87 15.34
CA ASP A 91 3.97 8.99 16.26
C ASP A 91 3.23 7.65 16.46
N GLU A 92 3.86 6.57 16.03
CA GLU A 92 3.39 5.18 16.18
C GLU A 92 3.79 4.55 17.52
N TYR A 93 4.66 5.20 18.30
CA TYR A 93 5.00 4.78 19.66
C TYR A 93 4.19 5.47 20.76
N PHE A 94 3.23 6.31 20.39
CA PHE A 94 2.42 7.08 21.34
C PHE A 94 1.84 6.21 22.46
N LEU A 95 1.34 5.02 22.11
CA LEU A 95 0.79 4.04 23.06
C LEU A 95 1.81 3.50 24.08
N MET A 96 3.10 3.46 23.72
CA MET A 96 4.18 2.96 24.57
C MET A 96 4.74 4.05 25.48
N HIS A 97 4.77 5.30 25.01
CA HIS A 97 5.06 6.47 25.85
C HIS A 97 3.98 6.60 26.95
N TYR A 98 2.69 6.53 26.59
CA TYR A 98 1.61 6.73 27.57
C TYR A 98 1.58 5.69 28.72
N LYS A 99 1.97 4.44 28.45
CA LYS A 99 2.00 3.37 29.46
C LYS A 99 3.17 3.48 30.45
N ASN A 100 4.30 4.05 30.04
CA ASN A 100 5.49 4.16 30.90
C ASN A 100 5.48 5.40 31.81
N TYR A 101 4.76 6.47 31.45
CA TYR A 101 4.71 7.72 32.23
C TYR A 101 3.62 7.76 33.33
N GLY A 102 2.93 6.65 33.59
CA GLY A 102 2.08 6.50 34.80
C GLY A 102 0.93 7.50 34.94
N PHE A 103 0.47 8.14 33.87
CA PHE A 103 -0.63 9.11 33.94
C PHE A 103 -1.98 8.38 33.80
N PRO A 104 -2.85 8.41 34.82
CA PRO A 104 -4.18 7.85 34.70
C PRO A 104 -4.97 8.67 33.68
N ILE A 105 -5.72 7.96 32.85
CA ILE A 105 -6.69 8.40 31.85
C ILE A 105 -7.40 9.70 32.29
N VAL A 106 -6.91 10.86 31.86
CA VAL A 106 -7.68 12.11 32.01
C VAL A 106 -8.58 12.22 30.80
N THR A 107 -9.85 12.01 31.10
CA THR A 107 -11.05 12.41 30.37
C THR A 107 -10.94 13.78 29.68
N CYS A 108 -10.43 13.83 28.46
CA CYS A 108 -10.69 14.91 27.49
C CYS A 108 -11.13 14.24 26.18
N ALA A 109 -12.34 14.37 25.64
CA ALA A 109 -13.47 15.22 25.93
C ALA A 109 -14.76 14.40 25.70
N LEU A 110 -15.53 14.15 26.75
CA LEU A 110 -16.94 13.78 26.64
C LEU A 110 -17.74 14.70 27.56
N ARG A 111 -18.02 15.92 27.09
CA ARG A 111 -19.24 16.61 27.50
C ARG A 111 -20.35 16.14 26.56
N ASN A 112 -21.25 15.35 27.13
CA ASN A 112 -22.63 15.12 26.71
C ASN A 112 -22.84 14.63 25.26
N ILE A 113 -23.02 13.31 25.09
CA ILE A 113 -24.21 12.69 24.49
C ILE A 113 -24.20 11.21 24.86
N THR A 114 -25.27 10.78 25.52
CA THR A 114 -25.60 9.40 25.83
C THR A 114 -25.91 8.60 24.56
N LYS A 115 -24.96 7.79 24.07
CA LYS A 115 -25.24 6.56 23.32
C LYS A 115 -24.15 5.51 23.62
N PRO A 116 -24.47 4.37 24.24
CA PRO A 116 -23.55 3.26 24.33
C PRO A 116 -23.61 2.51 22.99
N LEU A 117 -22.71 2.84 22.07
CA LEU A 117 -22.49 2.06 20.86
C LEU A 117 -21.07 1.51 20.88
N LEU A 118 -21.01 0.19 20.80
CA LEU A 118 -19.84 -0.68 20.66
C LEU A 118 -18.73 -0.07 19.78
N ASN A 119 -17.47 -0.23 20.19
CA ASN A 119 -16.24 -0.04 19.40
C ASN A 119 -15.56 1.35 19.27
N THR A 120 -15.61 2.24 20.26
CA THR A 120 -14.57 3.27 20.35
C THR A 120 -13.25 2.67 20.86
N GLN A 121 -12.51 2.01 19.97
CA GLN A 121 -11.08 1.82 20.15
C GLN A 121 -10.48 3.22 20.29
N VAL A 122 -9.89 3.53 21.43
CA VAL A 122 -9.17 4.79 21.66
C VAL A 122 -8.00 4.81 20.67
N ASN A 123 -8.16 5.55 19.57
CA ASN A 123 -7.12 5.68 18.55
C ASN A 123 -6.11 6.73 19.02
N THR A 124 -5.21 6.28 19.90
CA THR A 124 -4.25 7.09 20.64
C THR A 124 -2.93 7.19 19.86
N GLY A 125 -2.88 8.12 18.91
CA GLY A 125 -1.66 8.56 18.23
C GLY A 125 -1.95 9.89 17.54
N ASP A 126 -1.00 10.84 17.58
CA ASP A 126 -1.16 12.12 16.90
C ASP A 126 -1.28 11.88 15.39
N LYS A 127 -2.48 12.10 14.85
CA LYS A 127 -2.78 11.96 13.42
C LYS A 127 -2.28 13.18 12.67
N ASP A 128 -1.73 13.00 11.46
CA ASP A 128 -1.15 14.09 10.68
C ASP A 128 -2.19 15.00 10.00
N ASP A 129 -3.46 14.55 9.96
CA ASP A 129 -4.61 15.15 9.28
C ASP A 129 -4.42 15.29 7.75
N MET A 130 -3.58 14.43 7.17
CA MET A 130 -3.34 14.36 5.73
C MET A 130 -3.60 12.96 5.20
N MET A 131 -4.34 12.87 4.11
CA MET A 131 -4.44 11.65 3.30
C MET A 131 -3.58 11.83 2.06
N GLN A 132 -2.52 11.05 1.94
CA GLN A 132 -1.63 11.13 0.81
C GLN A 132 -2.28 10.54 -0.44
N SER A 133 -2.07 11.15 -1.61
CA SER A 133 -2.66 10.68 -2.87
C SER A 133 -2.22 9.26 -3.23
N PHE A 134 -0.95 8.94 -2.96
CA PHE A 134 -0.37 7.61 -3.19
C PHE A 134 -1.01 6.52 -2.32
N PHE A 135 -1.67 6.85 -1.21
CA PHE A 135 -2.38 5.83 -0.44
C PHE A 135 -3.50 5.18 -1.27
N LEU A 136 -4.27 6.00 -2.00
CA LEU A 136 -5.32 5.50 -2.89
C LEU A 136 -4.74 4.96 -4.19
N ALA A 137 -3.78 5.68 -4.79
CA ALA A 137 -3.23 5.32 -6.08
C ALA A 137 -2.35 4.06 -6.02
N GLU A 138 -1.63 3.83 -4.93
CA GLU A 138 -0.60 2.79 -4.86
C GLU A 138 -0.94 1.77 -3.78
N THR A 139 -1.06 2.20 -2.52
CA THR A 139 -1.22 1.29 -1.37
C THR A 139 -2.48 0.43 -1.52
N LEU A 140 -3.64 1.05 -1.77
CA LEU A 140 -4.89 0.31 -1.97
C LEU A 140 -4.92 -0.45 -3.32
N LYS A 141 -4.27 0.08 -4.37
CA LYS A 141 -4.19 -0.59 -5.67
C LYS A 141 -3.39 -1.89 -5.57
N TYR A 142 -2.22 -1.87 -4.95
CA TYR A 142 -1.40 -3.06 -4.75
C TYR A 142 -2.05 -4.04 -3.75
N LEU A 143 -2.71 -3.57 -2.70
CA LEU A 143 -3.53 -4.44 -1.84
C LEU A 143 -4.62 -5.15 -2.65
N TYR A 144 -5.36 -4.42 -3.48
CA TYR A 144 -6.36 -5.02 -4.36
C TYR A 144 -5.76 -6.07 -5.29
N LEU A 145 -4.64 -5.75 -5.95
CA LEU A 145 -3.97 -6.66 -6.89
C LEU A 145 -3.34 -7.88 -6.20
N LEU A 146 -2.88 -7.74 -4.95
CA LEU A 146 -2.34 -8.83 -4.13
C LEU A 146 -3.39 -9.92 -3.86
N PHE A 147 -4.67 -9.54 -3.71
CA PHE A 147 -5.78 -10.48 -3.55
C PHE A 147 -6.48 -10.85 -4.86
N SER A 148 -6.14 -10.20 -5.96
CA SER A 148 -6.75 -10.42 -7.28
C SER A 148 -6.02 -11.51 -8.07
N PRO A 149 -6.73 -12.33 -8.87
CA PRO A 149 -6.10 -13.37 -9.69
C PRO A 149 -4.97 -12.87 -10.61
N PRO A 150 -3.98 -13.71 -10.98
CA PRO A 150 -2.91 -13.39 -11.93
C PRO A 150 -3.30 -12.96 -13.33
N SER A 151 -4.52 -13.27 -13.74
CA SER A 151 -5.05 -12.78 -15.01
C SER A 151 -5.33 -11.27 -15.00
N VAL A 152 -5.53 -10.66 -13.83
CA VAL A 152 -5.81 -9.23 -13.71
C VAL A 152 -4.49 -8.46 -13.74
N ILE A 153 -4.20 -7.74 -14.83
CA ILE A 153 -2.93 -7.04 -15.06
C ILE A 153 -1.75 -8.03 -14.96
N SER A 154 -1.57 -8.83 -16.01
CA SER A 154 -0.42 -9.74 -16.10
C SER A 154 0.89 -8.94 -16.24
N LEU A 155 1.93 -9.36 -15.52
CA LEU A 155 3.26 -8.76 -15.60
C LEU A 155 3.97 -9.03 -16.93
N ASP A 156 3.42 -9.93 -17.77
CA ASP A 156 3.91 -10.18 -19.13
C ASP A 156 3.42 -9.10 -20.13
N GLU A 157 2.32 -8.41 -19.80
CA GLU A 157 1.69 -7.41 -20.68
C GLU A 157 1.84 -5.98 -20.15
N TRP A 158 2.00 -5.83 -18.84
CA TRP A 158 1.98 -4.54 -18.16
C TRP A 158 3.21 -4.34 -17.28
N VAL A 159 3.75 -3.12 -17.31
CA VAL A 159 4.78 -2.65 -16.40
C VAL A 159 4.24 -1.48 -15.59
N PHE A 160 4.45 -1.46 -14.28
CA PHE A 160 4.06 -0.34 -13.43
C PHE A 160 5.15 0.74 -13.43
N ASN A 161 4.74 2.01 -13.48
CA ASN A 161 5.65 3.10 -13.14
C ASN A 161 5.79 3.22 -11.59
N THR A 162 6.58 4.20 -11.14
CA THR A 162 6.81 4.44 -9.70
C THR A 162 5.60 4.94 -8.91
N GLU A 163 4.46 5.22 -9.56
CA GLU A 163 3.20 5.64 -8.93
C GLU A 163 2.08 4.62 -9.19
N ALA A 164 2.49 3.36 -9.41
CA ALA A 164 1.61 2.21 -9.68
C ALA A 164 0.66 2.39 -10.89
N HIS A 165 1.01 3.21 -11.88
CA HIS A 165 0.25 3.31 -13.12
C HIS A 165 0.72 2.24 -14.12
N PRO A 166 -0.17 1.32 -14.56
CA PRO A 166 0.20 0.26 -15.48
C PRO A 166 0.33 0.81 -16.91
N LEU A 167 1.47 0.55 -17.52
CA LEU A 167 1.81 0.87 -18.91
C LEU A 167 1.94 -0.43 -19.69
N ARG A 168 1.35 -0.48 -20.90
CA ARG A 168 1.40 -1.67 -21.73
C ARG A 168 2.78 -1.83 -22.37
N ILE A 169 3.33 -3.03 -22.31
CA ILE A 169 4.60 -3.38 -22.94
C ILE A 169 4.41 -3.42 -24.47
N VAL A 170 5.25 -2.70 -25.20
CA VAL A 170 5.27 -2.71 -26.67
C VAL A 170 6.49 -3.49 -27.14
N THR A 171 6.27 -4.65 -27.75
CA THR A 171 7.33 -5.49 -28.32
C THR A 171 7.76 -4.94 -29.69
N ARG A 172 9.08 -4.79 -29.88
CA ARG A 172 9.68 -4.20 -31.10
C ARG A 172 9.40 -4.97 -32.40
N ASN A 173 8.97 -6.23 -32.32
CA ASN A 173 8.74 -7.08 -33.51
C ASN A 173 7.44 -6.78 -34.26
N SER A 174 6.64 -5.81 -33.80
CA SER A 174 5.36 -5.46 -34.43
C SER A 174 5.49 -4.55 -35.67
N HIS A 175 6.71 -4.29 -36.15
CA HIS A 175 6.98 -3.49 -37.34
C HIS A 175 7.59 -4.27 -38.53
N GLU A 176 7.83 -5.57 -38.41
CA GLU A 176 8.45 -6.37 -39.50
C GLU A 176 7.52 -7.40 -40.14
N GLU A 177 6.35 -7.67 -39.58
CA GLU A 177 5.33 -8.55 -40.19
C GLU A 177 4.14 -7.72 -40.68
N GLY A 178 4.23 -7.25 -41.91
CA GLY A 178 3.20 -6.38 -42.50
C GLY A 178 3.25 -6.24 -44.01
N GLN A 179 3.42 -7.35 -44.76
CA GLN A 179 2.96 -7.47 -46.15
C GLN A 179 2.76 -8.95 -46.55
N SER A 180 1.63 -9.54 -46.16
CA SER A 180 0.84 -10.46 -47.00
C SER A 180 -0.51 -10.68 -46.35
N ILE A 181 -1.56 -10.44 -47.12
CA ILE A 181 -2.97 -10.43 -46.75
C ILE A 181 -3.51 -11.86 -46.78
N ASP A 182 -4.22 -12.28 -45.73
CA ASP A 182 -5.30 -13.27 -45.80
C ASP A 182 -6.46 -12.81 -44.88
N PRO A 183 -7.70 -12.68 -45.37
CA PRO A 183 -8.81 -12.14 -44.59
C PRO A 183 -9.67 -13.26 -44.02
N GLU A 184 -9.27 -13.91 -42.93
CA GLU A 184 -10.24 -14.61 -42.09
C GLU A 184 -9.77 -14.73 -40.64
N GLU A 185 -10.63 -14.21 -39.76
CA GLU A 185 -10.69 -14.47 -38.31
C GLU A 185 -9.55 -13.95 -37.42
N LYS A 186 -9.77 -12.75 -36.86
CA LYS A 186 -9.58 -12.46 -35.42
C LYS A 186 -10.12 -11.08 -35.11
N ILE A 187 -11.06 -11.01 -34.19
CA ILE A 187 -11.52 -9.75 -33.59
C ILE A 187 -10.42 -9.26 -32.63
N PRO A 188 -9.78 -8.10 -32.84
CA PRO A 188 -9.03 -7.43 -31.78
C PRO A 188 -9.97 -6.39 -31.15
N HIS A 189 -10.28 -6.57 -29.87
CA HIS A 189 -11.08 -5.59 -29.12
C HIS A 189 -10.46 -4.19 -29.26
N HIS A 190 -11.28 -3.29 -29.80
CA HIS A 190 -10.97 -1.91 -30.11
C HIS A 190 -10.37 -1.15 -28.93
N LEU A 191 -9.15 -0.66 -29.11
CA LEU A 191 -8.57 0.41 -28.31
C LEU A 191 -9.34 1.71 -28.60
N HIS A 192 -10.09 2.21 -27.63
CA HIS A 192 -10.60 3.58 -27.66
C HIS A 192 -9.45 4.53 -27.31
N GLY A 193 -8.74 4.99 -28.34
CA GLY A 193 -7.77 6.07 -28.21
C GLY A 193 -8.46 7.35 -27.74
N ARG A 194 -7.85 8.00 -26.74
CA ARG A 194 -8.22 9.29 -26.16
C ARG A 194 -8.38 10.32 -27.30
N LYS A 195 -9.61 10.79 -27.56
CA LYS A 195 -9.83 11.94 -28.46
C LYS A 195 -9.23 13.19 -27.82
N GLU A 196 -8.26 13.79 -28.48
CA GLU A 196 -7.78 15.14 -28.19
C GLU A 196 -8.92 16.15 -28.38
N GLY A 197 -9.24 16.89 -27.33
CA GLY A 197 -10.16 18.01 -27.39
C GLY A 197 -9.43 19.25 -27.90
N ARG A 198 -9.59 19.55 -29.19
CA ARG A 198 -9.32 20.86 -29.78
C ARG A 198 -10.59 21.33 -30.47
N ILE A 199 -11.27 22.34 -29.93
CA ILE A 199 -12.15 23.20 -30.72
C ILE A 199 -12.03 24.65 -30.20
N ASP A 200 -11.55 25.49 -31.12
CA ASP A 200 -11.50 26.95 -31.08
C ASP A 200 -12.90 27.60 -31.02
N TYR A 201 -12.88 28.85 -30.59
CA TYR A 201 -13.97 29.83 -30.44
C TYR A 201 -15.04 29.88 -31.55
N LYS A 202 -16.28 30.16 -31.13
CA LYS A 202 -17.19 31.14 -31.75
C LYS A 202 -17.90 31.94 -30.67
#